data_AF-A0A645GGV2-F1
#
_entry.id   AF-A0A645GGV2-F1
#
_cell.length_a   1.000
_cell.length_b   1.000
_cell.length_c   1.000
_cell.angle_alpha   90.00
_cell.angle_beta   90.00
_cell.angle_gamma   90.00
#
_symmetry.space_group_name_H-M   'P 1'
#
loop_
_entity.id
_entity.type
_entity.pdbx_description
1 polymer ?
#
loop_
_entity_poly.entity_id
_entity_poly.type
_entity_poly.pdbx_seq_one_letter_code
_entity_poly.pdbx_strand_id
1 'polypeptide(L)'
;MKESKRKIEIQEIQENSLIENPFVCSERHRIFFKGKIGKQFSFNVQFQQWLKNNGGKTYQDAINAYKEIIKDKKTNKTTIARQFEYNTYIRAFFEDNKGKSLENAIKCWKYKKSLPGHNCYERTDLQAINNAL
;
A
#
# COMPACT_ATOMS: atom_id res chain seq x y z
N MET A 1 20.58 -27.76 -24.04
CA MET A 1 19.22 -27.65 -24.62
C MET A 1 18.63 -26.33 -24.17
N LYS A 2 18.18 -25.48 -25.11
CA LYS A 2 17.60 -24.16 -24.80
C LYS A 2 16.13 -24.34 -24.42
N GLU A 3 15.76 -23.93 -23.21
CA GLU A 3 14.35 -23.90 -22.78
C GLU A 3 13.57 -22.85 -23.58
N SER A 4 12.49 -23.31 -24.21
CA SER A 4 11.57 -22.48 -24.97
C SER A 4 10.69 -21.65 -24.02
N LYS A 5 10.85 -20.33 -24.04
CA LYS A 5 9.95 -19.39 -23.38
C LYS A 5 8.57 -19.48 -24.06
N ARG A 6 7.61 -20.12 -23.40
CA ARG A 6 6.20 -20.07 -23.82
C ARG A 6 5.72 -18.62 -23.80
N LYS A 7 5.47 -18.06 -24.99
CA LYS A 7 4.71 -16.81 -25.17
C LYS A 7 3.30 -17.10 -24.66
N ILE A 8 2.98 -16.67 -23.44
CA ILE A 8 1.61 -16.72 -22.93
C ILE A 8 0.84 -15.72 -23.79
N GLU A 9 -0.07 -16.19 -24.64
CA GLU A 9 -1.09 -15.33 -25.24
C GLU A 9 -1.91 -14.72 -24.10
N ILE A 10 -1.64 -13.46 -23.82
CA ILE A 10 -2.36 -12.69 -22.82
C ILE A 10 -3.73 -12.40 -23.45
N GLN A 11 -4.76 -13.16 -23.06
CA GLN A 11 -6.14 -12.86 -23.47
C GLN A 11 -6.49 -11.42 -23.10
N GLU A 12 -6.80 -10.62 -24.11
CA GLU A 12 -7.00 -9.18 -23.95
C GLU A 12 -8.27 -8.89 -23.13
N ILE A 13 -8.13 -8.09 -22.09
CA ILE A 13 -9.26 -7.65 -21.26
C ILE A 13 -9.90 -6.45 -21.93
N GLN A 14 -11.23 -6.50 -22.10
CA GLN A 14 -12.00 -5.36 -22.56
C GLN A 14 -12.76 -4.70 -21.41
N GLU A 15 -13.13 -3.44 -21.56
CA GLU A 15 -13.83 -2.65 -20.52
C GLU A 15 -15.18 -3.27 -20.13
N ASN A 16 -15.90 -3.83 -21.10
CA ASN A 16 -17.18 -4.50 -20.90
C ASN A 16 -17.05 -5.95 -20.40
N SER A 17 -15.83 -6.50 -20.35
CA SER A 17 -15.60 -7.84 -19.82
C SER A 17 -15.92 -7.88 -18.34
N LEU A 18 -16.42 -9.03 -17.86
CA LEU A 18 -16.74 -9.22 -16.45
C LEU A 18 -15.48 -9.62 -15.66
N ILE A 19 -15.37 -9.14 -14.43
CA ILE A 19 -14.31 -9.48 -13.49
C ILE A 19 -14.51 -10.93 -13.04
N GLU A 20 -13.46 -11.74 -13.16
CA GLU A 20 -13.45 -13.12 -12.70
C GLU A 20 -13.59 -13.27 -11.17
N ASN A 21 -14.18 -14.38 -10.73
CA ASN A 21 -14.23 -14.79 -9.33
C ASN A 21 -13.79 -16.26 -9.24
N PRO A 22 -12.68 -16.60 -8.55
CA PRO A 22 -11.83 -15.71 -7.75
C PRO A 22 -10.95 -14.77 -8.58
N PHE A 23 -10.77 -13.53 -8.11
CA PHE A 23 -9.88 -12.56 -8.75
C PHE A 23 -8.43 -12.69 -8.26
N VAL A 24 -7.47 -12.70 -9.21
CA VAL A 24 -6.02 -12.68 -8.93
C VAL A 24 -5.34 -11.55 -9.70
N CYS A 25 -4.49 -10.77 -9.01
CA CYS A 25 -3.66 -9.76 -9.65
C CYS A 25 -2.58 -10.42 -10.51
N SER A 26 -2.74 -10.38 -11.83
CA SER A 26 -1.81 -10.97 -12.79
C SER A 26 -1.19 -9.88 -13.67
N GLU A 27 -0.16 -10.23 -14.44
CA GLU A 27 0.46 -9.29 -15.36
C GLU A 27 -0.50 -8.85 -16.47
N ARG A 28 -1.41 -9.73 -16.90
CA ARG A 28 -2.52 -9.39 -17.80
C ARG A 28 -3.37 -8.23 -17.27
N HIS A 29 -3.82 -8.32 -16.01
CA HIS A 29 -4.56 -7.26 -15.35
C HIS A 29 -3.73 -5.98 -15.25
N ARG A 30 -2.45 -6.11 -14.91
CA ARG A 30 -1.54 -4.96 -14.79
C ARG A 30 -1.41 -4.20 -16.11
N ILE A 31 -1.21 -4.91 -17.21
CA ILE A 31 -1.10 -4.32 -18.55
C ILE A 31 -2.39 -3.59 -18.91
N PHE A 32 -3.54 -4.25 -18.75
CA PHE A 32 -4.85 -3.64 -19.00
C PHE A 32 -5.05 -2.34 -18.21
N PHE A 33 -4.92 -2.40 -16.88
CA PHE A 33 -5.16 -1.23 -16.03
C PHE A 33 -4.13 -0.13 -16.26
N LYS A 34 -2.85 -0.45 -16.49
CA LYS A 34 -1.85 0.56 -16.89
C LYS A 34 -2.21 1.23 -18.21
N GLY A 35 -2.73 0.47 -19.18
CA GLY A 35 -3.16 1.01 -20.47
C GLY A 35 -4.32 1.99 -20.34
N LYS A 36 -5.29 1.71 -19.45
CA LYS A 36 -6.48 2.55 -19.26
C LYS A 36 -6.30 3.71 -18.27
N ILE A 37 -5.51 3.51 -17.23
CA ILE A 37 -5.34 4.48 -16.13
C ILE A 37 -4.04 5.28 -16.28
N GLY A 38 -2.99 4.67 -16.81
CA GLY A 38 -1.66 5.25 -16.97
C GLY A 38 -0.58 4.62 -16.08
N LYS A 39 0.65 5.11 -16.23
CA LYS A 39 1.87 4.56 -15.60
C LYS A 39 1.86 4.60 -14.07
N GLN A 40 1.09 5.52 -13.48
CA GLN A 40 0.88 5.69 -12.05
C GLN A 40 -0.03 4.61 -11.44
N PHE A 41 -0.62 3.75 -12.26
CA PHE A 41 -1.46 2.66 -11.77
C PHE A 41 -0.69 1.70 -10.87
N SER A 42 -1.30 1.37 -9.73
CA SER A 42 -0.84 0.31 -8.85
C SER A 42 -2.02 -0.46 -8.24
N PHE A 43 -1.85 -1.77 -8.05
CA PHE A 43 -2.77 -2.57 -7.25
C PHE A 43 -2.61 -2.25 -5.77
N ASN A 44 -3.21 -1.15 -5.34
CA ASN A 44 -3.21 -0.81 -3.92
C ASN A 44 -4.20 -1.70 -3.15
N VAL A 45 -4.01 -1.86 -1.83
CA VAL A 45 -4.76 -2.80 -0.99
C VAL A 45 -6.28 -2.64 -1.12
N GLN A 46 -6.79 -1.40 -1.09
CA GLN A 46 -8.22 -1.12 -1.19
C GLN A 46 -8.78 -1.53 -2.56
N PHE A 47 -8.06 -1.25 -3.64
CA PHE A 47 -8.47 -1.68 -4.98
C PHE A 47 -8.40 -3.20 -5.17
N GLN A 48 -7.39 -3.87 -4.60
CA GLN A 48 -7.31 -5.34 -4.62
C GLN A 48 -8.50 -5.98 -3.89
N GLN A 49 -8.89 -5.43 -2.72
CA GLN A 49 -10.06 -5.89 -1.98
C GLN A 49 -11.35 -5.63 -2.76
N TRP A 50 -11.47 -4.46 -3.39
CA TRP A 50 -12.61 -4.14 -4.24
C TRP A 50 -12.76 -5.18 -5.36
N LEU A 51 -11.68 -5.48 -6.11
CA LEU A 51 -11.73 -6.47 -7.20
C LEU A 51 -12.14 -7.86 -6.71
N LYS A 52 -11.61 -8.32 -5.58
CA LYS A 52 -11.95 -9.64 -5.00
C LYS A 52 -13.42 -9.75 -4.58
N ASN A 53 -14.03 -8.64 -4.16
CA ASN A 53 -15.41 -8.61 -3.67
C ASN A 53 -16.44 -8.26 -4.76
N ASN A 54 -15.99 -7.93 -5.98
CA ASN A 54 -16.84 -7.43 -7.07
C ASN A 54 -16.75 -8.28 -8.35
N GLY A 55 -16.57 -9.60 -8.21
CA GLY A 55 -16.71 -10.53 -9.31
C GLY A 55 -18.08 -10.38 -10.01
N GLY A 56 -18.09 -10.43 -11.34
CA GLY A 56 -19.28 -10.19 -12.15
C GLY A 56 -19.59 -8.71 -12.46
N LYS A 57 -18.85 -7.74 -11.88
CA LYS A 57 -18.86 -6.35 -12.39
C LYS A 57 -17.98 -6.21 -13.63
N THR A 58 -18.13 -5.11 -14.36
CA THR A 58 -17.31 -4.85 -15.56
C THR A 58 -15.93 -4.28 -15.18
N TYR A 59 -14.95 -4.44 -16.07
CA TYR A 59 -13.67 -3.76 -15.93
C TYR A 59 -13.78 -2.23 -16.03
N GLN A 60 -14.82 -1.70 -16.70
CA GLN A 60 -15.16 -0.28 -16.65
C GLN A 60 -15.55 0.16 -15.24
N ASP A 61 -16.35 -0.63 -14.52
CA ASP A 61 -16.68 -0.37 -13.10
C ASP A 61 -15.41 -0.36 -12.24
N ALA A 62 -14.47 -1.28 -12.50
CA ALA A 62 -13.18 -1.29 -11.80
C ALA A 62 -12.36 -0.03 -12.06
N ILE A 63 -12.33 0.48 -13.29
CA ILE A 63 -11.63 1.74 -13.62
C ILE A 63 -12.26 2.91 -12.87
N ASN A 64 -13.60 2.98 -12.83
CA ASN A 64 -14.32 4.02 -12.10
C ASN A 64 -14.05 3.93 -10.59
N ALA A 65 -14.14 2.73 -10.01
CA ALA A 65 -13.83 2.50 -8.60
C ALA A 65 -12.39 2.89 -8.25
N TYR A 66 -11.43 2.61 -9.14
CA TYR A 66 -10.04 3.02 -8.94
C TYR A 66 -9.89 4.55 -8.84
N LYS A 67 -10.58 5.31 -9.71
CA LYS A 67 -10.53 6.78 -9.68
C LYS A 67 -11.04 7.33 -8.35
N GLU A 68 -12.16 6.82 -7.85
CA GLU A 68 -12.70 7.22 -6.55
C GLU A 68 -11.76 6.85 -5.40
N ILE A 69 -11.20 5.63 -5.40
CA ILE A 69 -10.21 5.18 -4.39
C ILE A 69 -8.99 6.12 -4.34
N ILE A 70 -8.49 6.56 -5.49
CA ILE A 70 -7.34 7.48 -5.54
C ILE A 70 -7.73 8.87 -5.06
N LYS A 71 -8.93 9.35 -5.38
CA LYS A 71 -9.45 10.62 -4.90
C LYS A 71 -9.55 10.63 -3.37
N ASP A 72 -10.14 9.58 -2.80
CA ASP A 72 -10.29 9.44 -1.34
C ASP A 72 -8.96 9.32 -0.60
N LYS A 73 -7.96 8.69 -1.21
CA LYS A 73 -6.61 8.61 -0.62
C LYS A 73 -5.90 9.94 -0.52
N LYS A 74 -6.23 10.91 -1.38
CA LYS A 74 -5.65 12.25 -1.30
C LYS A 74 -6.25 13.06 -0.16
N THR A 75 -7.50 12.78 0.20
CA THR A 75 -8.25 13.53 1.21
C THR A 75 -8.18 12.88 2.59
N ASN A 76 -8.05 11.56 2.68
CA ASN A 76 -8.13 10.82 3.93
C ASN A 76 -6.81 10.12 4.31
N LYS A 77 -6.46 10.16 5.60
CA LYS A 77 -5.36 9.36 6.15
C LYS A 77 -5.75 7.89 6.15
N THR A 78 -4.87 7.02 5.65
CA THR A 78 -5.08 5.57 5.68
C THR A 78 -4.88 5.01 7.08
N THR A 79 -5.82 4.19 7.55
CA THR A 79 -5.64 3.39 8.78
C THR A 79 -4.51 2.39 8.56
N ILE A 80 -3.50 2.40 9.44
CA ILE A 80 -2.45 1.38 9.44
C ILE A 80 -2.97 0.19 10.24
N ALA A 81 -2.93 -1.00 9.64
CA ALA A 81 -3.36 -2.21 10.32
C ALA A 81 -2.44 -2.52 11.52
N ARG A 82 -3.00 -3.13 12.57
CA ARG A 82 -2.35 -3.34 13.88
C ARG A 82 -0.99 -4.03 13.78
N GLN A 83 -0.80 -4.92 12.82
CA GLN A 83 0.46 -5.64 12.60
C GLN A 83 1.63 -4.76 12.12
N PHE A 84 1.39 -3.52 11.66
CA PHE A 84 2.42 -2.63 11.15
C PHE A 84 2.88 -1.63 12.22
N GLU A 85 3.26 -2.13 13.40
CA GLU A 85 3.64 -1.31 14.55
C GLU A 85 4.73 -0.28 14.21
N TYR A 86 5.76 -0.68 13.46
CA TYR A 86 6.81 0.23 13.01
C TYR A 86 6.25 1.42 12.23
N ASN A 87 5.37 1.18 11.24
CA ASN A 87 4.81 2.26 10.43
C ASN A 87 3.91 3.18 11.25
N THR A 88 3.14 2.60 12.19
CA THR A 88 2.31 3.37 13.13
C THR A 88 3.18 4.27 14.01
N TYR A 89 4.26 3.73 14.56
CA TYR A 89 5.22 4.48 15.38
C TYR A 89 5.85 5.62 14.60
N ILE A 90 6.40 5.35 13.42
CA ILE A 90 7.08 6.35 12.58
C ILE A 90 6.11 7.48 12.20
N ARG A 91 4.86 7.16 11.89
CA ARG A 91 3.84 8.18 11.61
C ARG A 91 3.58 9.07 12.83
N ALA A 92 3.36 8.47 14.00
CA ALA A 92 3.12 9.22 15.23
C ALA A 92 4.34 10.10 15.61
N PHE A 93 5.56 9.57 15.44
CA PHE A 93 6.79 10.32 15.63
C PHE A 93 6.81 11.59 14.77
N PHE A 94 6.54 11.49 13.47
CA PHE A 94 6.57 12.66 12.57
C PHE A 94 5.41 13.64 12.77
N GLU A 95 4.26 13.16 13.25
CA GLU A 95 3.14 14.03 13.60
C GLU A 95 3.49 14.97 14.76
N ASP A 96 4.25 14.49 15.74
CA ASP A 96 4.68 15.26 16.92
C ASP A 96 6.04 15.97 16.73
N ASN A 97 6.88 15.51 15.79
CA ASN A 97 8.26 15.98 15.62
C ASN A 97 8.58 16.43 14.19
N LYS A 98 7.91 17.49 13.73
CA LYS A 98 8.17 18.09 12.42
C LYS A 98 9.65 18.50 12.27
N GLY A 99 10.28 18.13 11.16
CA GLY A 99 11.66 18.50 10.84
C GLY A 99 12.74 17.55 11.37
N LYS A 100 12.42 16.55 12.21
CA LYS A 100 13.37 15.48 12.56
C LYS A 100 13.59 14.55 11.36
N SER A 101 14.72 13.82 11.33
CA SER A 101 15.02 12.87 10.26
C SER A 101 14.38 11.49 10.50
N LEU A 102 14.27 10.68 9.44
CA LEU A 102 13.88 9.27 9.57
C LEU A 102 14.88 8.48 10.43
N GLU A 103 16.16 8.83 10.37
CA GLU A 103 17.18 8.22 11.22
C GLU A 103 16.88 8.43 12.71
N ASN A 104 16.46 9.64 13.10
CA ASN A 104 16.04 9.94 14.46
C ASN A 104 14.82 9.10 14.88
N ALA A 105 13.84 8.98 14.00
CA ALA A 105 12.65 8.16 14.25
C ALA A 105 13.02 6.68 14.44
N ILE A 106 13.95 6.15 13.64
CA ILE A 106 14.45 4.78 13.74
C ILE A 106 15.23 4.56 15.05
N LYS A 107 16.05 5.54 15.48
CA LYS A 107 16.75 5.47 16.79
C LYS A 107 15.75 5.38 17.95
N CYS A 108 14.73 6.25 17.94
CA CYS A 108 13.68 6.24 18.97
C CYS A 108 12.87 4.93 18.93
N TRP A 109 12.53 4.42 17.74
CA TRP A 109 11.85 3.13 17.57
C TRP A 109 12.65 1.97 18.18
N LYS A 110 13.96 1.89 17.88
CA LYS A 110 14.83 0.85 18.44
C LYS A 110 14.89 0.92 19.96
N TYR A 111 14.96 2.14 20.51
CA TYR A 111 14.89 2.37 21.95
C TYR A 111 13.55 1.93 22.54
N LYS A 112 12.41 2.36 21.97
CA LYS A 112 11.08 1.94 22.45
C LYS A 112 10.94 0.42 22.43
N LYS A 113 11.42 -0.24 21.37
CA LYS A 113 11.41 -1.70 21.23
C LYS A 113 12.26 -2.45 22.24
N SER A 114 13.25 -1.81 22.87
CA SER A 114 14.04 -2.43 23.93
C SER A 114 13.37 -2.35 25.31
N LEU A 115 12.34 -1.51 25.46
CA LEU A 115 11.58 -1.38 26.71
C LEU A 115 10.46 -2.42 26.78
N PRO A 116 10.11 -2.90 27.99
CA PRO A 116 8.91 -3.71 28.18
C PRO A 116 7.65 -2.86 27.95
N GLY A 117 6.61 -3.45 27.37
CA GLY A 117 5.29 -2.81 27.19
C GLY A 117 4.86 -2.65 25.73
N HIS A 118 4.02 -1.65 25.46
CA HIS A 118 3.53 -1.35 24.11
C HIS A 118 4.56 -0.55 23.31
N ASN A 119 4.54 -0.70 21.97
CA ASN A 119 5.49 -0.03 21.08
C ASN A 119 4.90 1.23 20.44
N CYS A 120 4.07 1.98 21.17
CA CYS A 120 3.52 3.25 20.67
C CYS A 120 4.53 4.38 20.90
N TYR A 121 4.57 5.35 20.00
CA TYR A 121 5.42 6.52 20.15
C TYR A 121 5.04 7.33 21.40
N GLU A 122 6.05 7.68 22.18
CA GLU A 122 5.93 8.60 23.30
C GLU A 122 7.04 9.65 23.22
N ARG A 123 6.76 10.88 23.67
CA ARG A 123 7.76 11.97 23.67
C ARG A 123 9.04 11.61 24.43
N THR A 124 8.91 10.80 25.47
CA THR A 124 10.03 10.26 26.27
C THR A 124 11.03 9.46 25.43
N ASP A 125 10.61 8.90 24.29
CA ASP A 125 11.51 8.14 23.40
C ASP A 125 12.61 9.01 22.78
N LEU A 126 12.41 10.34 22.72
CA LEU A 126 13.41 11.30 22.21
C LEU A 126 14.71 11.30 23.02
N GLN A 127 14.73 10.78 24.24
CA GLN A 127 15.97 10.59 25.00
C GLN A 127 17.02 9.78 24.23
N ALA A 128 16.57 8.87 23.35
CA ALA A 128 17.43 8.05 22.48
C ALA A 128 18.27 8.87 21.49
N ILE A 129 17.89 10.12 21.23
CA ILE A 129 18.59 11.03 20.32
C ILE A 129 19.07 12.32 21.00
N ASN A 130 18.60 12.61 22.22
CA ASN A 130 18.99 13.80 22.97
C ASN A 130 20.18 13.55 23.91
N ASN A 131 20.45 12.30 24.30
CA ASN A 131 21.57 11.95 25.21
C ASN A 131 22.91 11.71 24.48
N ALA A 132 23.15 12.36 23.35
CA ALA A 132 24.43 12.34 22.63
C ALA A 132 25.26 13.59 22.94
N LEU A 133 25.45 13.89 24.23
CA LEU A 133 26.43 14.87 24.74
C LEU A 133 27.61 14.13 25.34
#